data_AF-A0A238BL14-F1
#
_entry.id   AF-A0A238BL14-F1
#
_cell.length_a   1.000
_cell.length_b   1.000
_cell.length_c   1.000
_cell.angle_alpha   90.00
_cell.angle_beta   90.00
_cell.angle_gamma   90.00
#
_symmetry.space_group_name_H-M   'P 1'
#
loop_
_entity.id
_entity.type
_entity.pdbx_description
1 polymer ?
#
loop_
_entity_poly.entity_id
_entity_poly.type
_entity_poly.pdbx_seq_one_letter_code
_entity_poly.pdbx_strand_id
1 'polypeptide(L)'
;MQVTKYRNFEGYNHRDLFRLCHIHPNLGLPSNHNYWKYYTEYDAIFKFVVEDNMKLRKRKETLTESKIKRSKLDDEKAKTEQQTIEMEKEIEGMAELTLTRRNEATLIEKMKTKRNEATLIEEMKSKEAPNVETSKVLQFLKNFQQLQALTVNDGEKAAELINKHDFVYEHIPKILLNSKDIWKSLLVRMPLKMVMENLGKMTIVDLLGSKEHHCMYNQIIVDKLMDEKILKEMHIQPIDILLTYATYSIGIGYDERREIKWNPSKDIVNALEKAFYSSIQYIVPTNKRYCLFFNISGI
;
A
#
# COMPACT_ATOMS: atom_id res chain seq x y z
N MET A 1 -4.84 -1.68 -9.98
CA MET A 1 -4.63 -0.38 -9.33
C MET A 1 -4.83 -0.44 -7.81
N GLN A 2 -6.04 -0.67 -7.29
CA GLN A 2 -6.26 -0.61 -5.84
C GLN A 2 -5.41 -1.62 -5.05
N VAL A 3 -5.40 -2.89 -5.47
CA VAL A 3 -4.63 -3.97 -4.81
C VAL A 3 -3.11 -3.79 -4.85
N THR A 4 -2.60 -3.01 -5.81
CA THR A 4 -1.17 -2.70 -5.94
C THR A 4 -0.78 -1.43 -5.19
N LYS A 5 -1.71 -0.46 -5.08
CA LYS A 5 -1.53 0.81 -4.38
C LYS A 5 -1.63 0.64 -2.86
N TYR A 6 -2.70 0.01 -2.39
CA TYR A 6 -3.02 -0.15 -0.97
C TYR A 6 -2.80 -1.60 -0.50
N ARG A 7 -1.56 -2.07 -0.59
CA ARG A 7 -1.22 -3.48 -0.26
C ARG A 7 -1.48 -3.84 1.20
N ASN A 8 -1.32 -2.86 2.10
CA ASN A 8 -1.55 -2.99 3.53
C ASN A 8 -2.07 -1.64 4.06
N PHE A 9 -3.12 -1.67 4.87
CA PHE A 9 -3.65 -0.51 5.56
C PHE A 9 -4.00 -0.91 6.99
N GLU A 10 -3.42 -0.22 7.98
CA GLU A 10 -3.63 -0.50 9.41
C GLU A 10 -3.42 -1.97 9.83
N GLY A 11 -2.54 -2.68 9.13
CA GLY A 11 -2.22 -4.09 9.41
C GLY A 11 -3.09 -5.10 8.66
N TYR A 12 -4.17 -4.65 8.01
CA TYR A 12 -5.01 -5.47 7.15
C TYR A 12 -4.53 -5.45 5.71
N ASN A 13 -4.58 -6.60 5.05
CA ASN A 13 -4.28 -6.72 3.63
C ASN A 13 -5.47 -7.32 2.85
N HIS A 14 -5.46 -7.17 1.53
CA HIS A 14 -6.50 -7.73 0.67
C HIS A 14 -6.63 -9.26 0.79
N ARG A 15 -5.54 -9.97 1.12
CA ARG A 15 -5.56 -11.43 1.29
C ARG A 15 -6.35 -11.83 2.54
N ASP A 16 -6.29 -11.06 3.61
CA ASP A 16 -7.07 -11.31 4.82
C ASP A 16 -8.55 -11.22 4.51
N LEU A 17 -8.97 -10.18 3.78
CA LEU A 17 -10.34 -10.03 3.31
C LEU A 17 -10.76 -11.19 2.40
N PHE A 18 -9.93 -11.55 1.42
CA PHE A 18 -10.25 -12.65 0.49
C PHE A 18 -10.39 -14.00 1.22
N ARG A 19 -9.63 -14.21 2.29
CA ARG A 19 -9.73 -15.40 3.14
C ARG A 19 -11.01 -15.41 3.96
N LEU A 20 -11.35 -14.30 4.61
CA LEU A 20 -12.53 -14.20 5.48
C LEU A 20 -13.83 -14.24 4.68
N CYS A 21 -13.86 -13.59 3.53
CA CYS A 21 -15.02 -13.60 2.64
C CYS A 21 -15.11 -14.89 1.80
N HIS A 22 -14.13 -15.78 1.89
CA HIS A 22 -14.03 -17.00 1.08
C HIS A 22 -14.29 -16.74 -0.41
N ILE A 23 -13.68 -15.67 -0.94
CA ILE A 23 -13.90 -15.29 -2.34
C ILE A 23 -13.22 -16.31 -3.23
N HIS A 24 -14.03 -17.10 -3.92
CA HIS A 24 -13.61 -17.98 -4.98
C HIS A 24 -14.65 -17.93 -6.11
N PRO A 25 -14.24 -18.21 -7.36
CA PRO A 25 -15.18 -18.53 -8.42
C PRO A 25 -16.11 -19.63 -7.90
N ASN A 26 -17.41 -19.40 -7.93
CA ASN A 26 -18.41 -20.37 -7.47
C ASN A 26 -19.36 -20.67 -8.64
N LEU A 27 -19.73 -21.94 -8.79
CA LEU A 27 -20.73 -22.41 -9.75
C LEU A 27 -22.11 -21.75 -9.54
N GLY A 28 -22.38 -21.23 -8.34
CA GLY A 28 -23.58 -20.44 -8.05
C GLY A 28 -23.61 -19.03 -8.65
N LEU A 29 -22.54 -18.58 -9.32
CA LEU A 29 -22.52 -17.29 -9.99
C LEU A 29 -23.42 -17.32 -11.25
N PRO A 30 -24.34 -16.36 -11.41
CA PRO A 30 -25.13 -16.23 -12.64
C PRO A 30 -24.25 -16.20 -13.89
N SER A 31 -24.69 -16.80 -15.00
CA SER A 31 -23.91 -16.85 -16.25
C SER A 31 -23.60 -15.46 -16.82
N ASN A 32 -24.39 -14.43 -16.48
CA ASN A 32 -24.17 -13.04 -16.87
C ASN A 32 -23.21 -12.27 -15.93
N HIS A 33 -22.68 -12.92 -14.90
CA HIS A 33 -21.80 -12.27 -13.94
C HIS A 33 -20.48 -11.85 -14.61
N ASN A 34 -20.00 -10.65 -14.28
CA ASN A 34 -18.78 -10.07 -14.87
C ASN A 34 -17.54 -10.95 -14.71
N TYR A 35 -17.50 -11.83 -13.70
CA TYR A 35 -16.43 -12.81 -13.53
C TYR A 35 -16.23 -13.65 -14.79
N TRP A 36 -17.30 -14.21 -15.36
CA TRP A 36 -17.18 -15.10 -16.52
C TRP A 36 -16.65 -14.38 -17.76
N LYS A 37 -16.91 -13.08 -17.87
CA LYS A 37 -16.39 -12.24 -18.96
C LYS A 37 -14.91 -11.88 -18.79
N TYR A 38 -14.44 -11.71 -17.55
CA TYR A 38 -13.09 -11.21 -17.23
C TYR A 38 -12.32 -12.17 -16.30
N TYR A 39 -12.58 -13.47 -16.42
CA TYR A 39 -12.11 -14.45 -15.43
C TYR A 39 -10.59 -14.49 -15.37
N THR A 40 -9.89 -14.31 -16.50
CA THR A 40 -8.43 -14.32 -16.54
C THR A 40 -7.83 -13.17 -15.72
N GLU A 41 -8.43 -11.99 -15.80
CA GLU A 41 -8.00 -10.80 -15.07
C GLU A 41 -8.28 -10.95 -13.58
N TYR A 42 -9.47 -11.42 -13.22
CA TYR A 42 -9.83 -11.69 -11.83
C TYR A 42 -8.90 -12.75 -11.22
N ASP A 43 -8.70 -13.89 -11.89
CA ASP A 43 -7.83 -14.97 -11.43
C ASP A 43 -6.38 -14.49 -11.27
N ALA A 44 -5.89 -13.67 -12.20
CA ALA A 44 -4.55 -13.07 -12.10
C ALA A 44 -4.43 -12.11 -10.90
N ILE A 45 -5.46 -11.31 -10.63
CA ILE A 45 -5.51 -10.45 -9.44
C ILE A 45 -5.52 -11.28 -8.16
N PHE A 46 -6.35 -12.34 -8.09
CA PHE A 46 -6.40 -13.24 -6.93
C PHE A 46 -5.03 -13.88 -6.68
N LYS A 47 -4.42 -14.43 -7.74
CA LYS A 47 -3.09 -15.02 -7.65
C LYS A 47 -2.05 -14.01 -7.19
N PHE A 48 -2.05 -12.80 -7.74
CA PHE A 48 -1.16 -11.71 -7.34
C PHE A 48 -1.31 -11.39 -5.84
N VAL A 49 -2.53 -11.16 -5.35
CA VAL A 49 -2.80 -10.83 -3.94
C VAL A 49 -2.33 -11.93 -2.99
N VAL A 50 -2.47 -13.20 -3.39
CA VAL A 50 -2.03 -14.35 -2.59
C VAL A 50 -0.50 -14.49 -2.60
N GLU A 51 0.14 -14.42 -3.77
CA GLU A 51 1.59 -14.60 -3.93
C GLU A 51 2.42 -13.46 -3.34
N ASP A 52 1.99 -12.22 -3.57
CA ASP A 52 2.70 -11.03 -3.14
C ASP A 52 2.79 -10.95 -1.60
N ASN A 53 1.72 -11.35 -0.92
CA ASN A 53 1.69 -11.49 0.53
C ASN A 53 2.54 -12.67 1.06
N MET A 54 2.74 -13.74 0.29
CA MET A 54 3.67 -14.82 0.66
C MET A 54 5.12 -14.31 0.67
N LYS A 55 5.51 -13.47 -0.30
CA LYS A 55 6.84 -12.84 -0.34
C LYS A 55 7.02 -11.84 0.81
N LEU A 56 6.00 -11.03 1.12
CA LEU A 56 5.99 -10.13 2.28
C LEU A 56 6.13 -10.88 3.62
N ARG A 57 5.43 -12.01 3.79
CA ARG A 57 5.51 -12.85 4.98
C ARG A 57 6.91 -13.46 5.15
N LYS A 58 7.49 -14.05 4.10
CA LYS A 58 8.88 -14.56 4.14
C LYS A 58 9.88 -13.46 4.53
N ARG A 59 9.73 -12.25 3.98
CA ARG A 59 10.55 -11.10 4.37
C ARG A 59 10.37 -10.74 5.85
N LYS A 60 9.13 -10.65 6.35
CA LYS A 60 8.84 -10.41 7.77
C LYS A 60 9.41 -11.50 8.67
N GLU A 61 9.27 -12.78 8.30
CA GLU A 61 9.81 -13.95 9.00
C GLU A 61 11.34 -13.87 9.09
N THR A 62 12.04 -13.57 7.99
CA THR A 62 13.51 -13.36 8.02
C THR A 62 13.94 -12.13 8.86
N LEU A 63 13.13 -11.07 8.88
CA LEU A 63 13.35 -9.89 9.74
C LEU A 63 13.08 -10.20 11.22
N THR A 64 12.08 -11.03 11.54
CA THR A 64 11.83 -11.50 12.90
C THR A 64 12.87 -12.52 13.34
N GLU A 65 13.32 -13.43 12.48
CA GLU A 65 14.40 -14.38 12.78
C GLU A 65 15.74 -13.67 13.02
N SER A 66 16.04 -12.61 12.27
CA SER A 66 17.23 -11.77 12.52
C SER A 66 17.11 -10.92 13.78
N LYS A 67 15.89 -10.51 14.18
CA LYS A 67 15.62 -9.89 15.50
C LYS A 67 15.69 -10.91 16.64
N ILE A 68 15.16 -12.12 16.44
CA ILE A 68 15.17 -13.23 17.41
C ILE A 68 16.60 -13.76 17.59
N LYS A 69 17.43 -13.82 16.54
CA LYS A 69 18.87 -14.13 16.66
C LYS A 69 19.65 -13.04 17.40
N ARG A 70 19.18 -11.79 17.40
CA ARG A 70 19.72 -10.71 18.25
C ARG A 70 19.19 -10.75 19.70
N SER A 71 18.13 -11.50 19.97
CA SER A 71 17.51 -11.64 21.30
C SER A 71 17.62 -13.05 21.89
N LYS A 72 18.47 -13.91 21.33
CA LYS A 72 18.77 -15.28 21.80
C LYS A 72 20.27 -15.46 22.09
N LEU A 73 20.89 -14.44 22.67
CA LEU A 73 21.89 -14.59 23.72
C LEU A 73 21.12 -14.20 24.97
N ASP A 74 20.62 -15.20 25.69
CA ASP A 74 20.24 -15.21 27.11
C ASP A 74 19.19 -16.32 27.34
N ASP A 75 19.53 -17.18 28.29
CA ASP A 75 18.72 -18.15 29.01
C ASP A 75 18.42 -19.54 28.40
N GLU A 76 19.29 -20.49 28.74
CA GLU A 76 19.02 -21.94 28.85
C GLU A 76 18.81 -22.36 30.32
N LYS A 77 17.71 -23.07 30.61
CA LYS A 77 17.48 -24.11 31.67
C LYS A 77 15.94 -24.33 31.80
N ALA A 78 15.35 -25.50 32.04
CA ALA A 78 15.81 -26.81 32.48
C ALA A 78 14.78 -27.94 32.18
N LYS A 79 15.32 -29.16 32.06
CA LYS A 79 14.88 -30.55 32.42
C LYS A 79 13.39 -30.89 32.64
N THR A 80 12.83 -31.88 31.92
CA THR A 80 12.65 -33.33 32.28
C THR A 80 11.63 -33.51 33.43
N GLU A 81 10.60 -34.38 33.40
CA GLU A 81 10.72 -35.83 33.29
C GLU A 81 9.34 -36.55 33.38
N GLN A 82 9.19 -37.64 32.58
CA GLN A 82 8.41 -38.91 32.74
C GLN A 82 6.88 -38.87 33.03
N GLN A 83 6.02 -39.35 32.13
CA GLN A 83 5.66 -40.76 31.81
C GLN A 83 5.07 -41.58 32.97
N THR A 84 3.73 -41.67 33.06
CA THR A 84 2.94 -42.80 33.62
C THR A 84 1.49 -42.79 33.11
N ILE A 85 1.23 -43.12 31.83
CA ILE A 85 -0.11 -43.55 31.38
C ILE A 85 0.13 -44.50 30.21
N GLU A 86 0.06 -45.81 30.40
CA GLU A 86 0.34 -46.78 29.34
C GLU A 86 -0.68 -47.93 29.26
N MET A 87 -1.86 -47.78 29.87
CA MET A 87 -2.99 -48.70 29.66
C MET A 87 -4.30 -48.01 29.24
N GLU A 88 -4.43 -46.68 29.38
CA GLU A 88 -5.52 -45.92 28.74
C GLU A 88 -5.17 -45.50 27.30
N LYS A 89 -3.88 -45.34 26.99
CA LYS A 89 -3.36 -44.89 25.68
C LYS A 89 -3.65 -45.82 24.50
N GLU A 90 -3.93 -47.12 24.71
CA GLU A 90 -4.19 -48.03 23.59
C GLU A 90 -5.64 -47.97 23.08
N ILE A 91 -6.61 -47.77 23.98
CA ILE A 91 -8.02 -47.57 23.62
C ILE A 91 -8.23 -46.13 23.13
N GLU A 92 -7.61 -45.15 23.80
CA GLU A 92 -7.59 -43.75 23.38
C GLU A 92 -6.84 -43.60 22.05
N GLY A 93 -5.72 -44.31 21.86
CA GLY A 93 -4.94 -44.33 20.63
C GLY A 93 -5.67 -44.98 19.45
N MET A 94 -6.45 -46.05 19.68
CA MET A 94 -7.33 -46.64 18.64
C MET A 94 -8.52 -45.75 18.30
N ALA A 95 -9.11 -45.06 19.29
CA ALA A 95 -10.17 -44.07 19.09
C ALA A 95 -9.63 -42.84 18.33
N GLU A 96 -8.46 -42.32 18.69
CA GLU A 96 -7.76 -41.26 17.98
C GLU A 96 -7.38 -41.69 16.55
N LEU A 97 -6.92 -42.92 16.34
CA LEU A 97 -6.61 -43.47 15.00
C LEU A 97 -7.86 -43.62 14.12
N THR A 98 -8.99 -44.03 14.69
CA THR A 98 -10.25 -44.15 13.94
C THR A 98 -10.87 -42.78 13.68
N LEU A 99 -10.77 -41.84 14.61
CA LEU A 99 -11.21 -40.45 14.43
C LEU A 99 -10.34 -39.72 13.38
N THR A 100 -9.02 -39.89 13.42
CA THR A 100 -8.09 -39.36 12.40
C THR A 100 -8.35 -39.97 11.03
N ARG A 101 -8.50 -41.29 10.91
CA ARG A 101 -8.86 -41.94 9.62
C ARG A 101 -10.21 -41.45 9.06
N ARG A 102 -11.21 -41.22 9.92
CA ARG A 102 -12.52 -40.67 9.51
C ARG A 102 -12.40 -39.20 9.08
N ASN A 103 -11.60 -38.42 9.79
CA ASN A 103 -11.28 -37.04 9.42
C ASN A 103 -10.51 -36.99 8.09
N GLU A 104 -9.57 -37.90 7.86
CA GLU A 104 -8.83 -38.05 6.60
C GLU A 104 -9.77 -38.45 5.45
N ALA A 105 -10.66 -39.43 5.66
CA ALA A 105 -11.62 -39.86 4.64
C ALA A 105 -12.58 -38.74 4.23
N THR A 106 -13.12 -38.00 5.21
CA THR A 106 -13.98 -36.82 4.94
C THR A 106 -13.20 -35.68 4.27
N LEU A 107 -11.91 -35.52 4.59
CA LEU A 107 -11.03 -34.57 3.89
C LEU A 107 -10.81 -34.97 2.43
N ILE A 108 -10.57 -36.25 2.16
CA ILE A 108 -10.38 -36.82 0.81
C ILE A 108 -11.65 -36.63 -0.02
N GLU A 109 -12.82 -36.88 0.55
CA GLU A 109 -14.10 -36.69 -0.13
C GLU A 109 -14.36 -35.21 -0.46
N LYS A 110 -14.13 -34.30 0.50
CA LYS A 110 -14.17 -32.85 0.28
C LYS A 110 -13.14 -32.37 -0.76
N MET A 111 -11.99 -33.02 -0.86
CA MET A 111 -10.99 -32.74 -1.89
C MET A 111 -11.44 -33.22 -3.28
N LYS A 112 -12.14 -34.36 -3.36
CA LYS A 112 -12.71 -34.86 -4.62
C LYS A 112 -13.83 -33.95 -5.14
N THR A 113 -14.75 -33.53 -4.28
CA THR A 113 -15.84 -32.60 -4.67
C THR A 113 -15.29 -31.25 -5.14
N LYS A 114 -14.33 -30.66 -4.41
CA LYS A 114 -13.65 -29.44 -4.83
C LYS A 114 -12.91 -29.56 -6.16
N ARG A 115 -12.29 -30.73 -6.44
CA ARG A 115 -11.66 -30.97 -7.75
C ARG A 115 -12.70 -30.98 -8.87
N ASN A 116 -13.83 -31.63 -8.66
CA ASN A 116 -14.92 -31.69 -9.65
C ASN A 116 -15.53 -30.30 -9.90
N GLU A 117 -15.72 -29.50 -8.85
CA GLU A 117 -16.18 -28.11 -9.00
C GLU A 117 -15.16 -27.26 -9.79
N ALA A 118 -13.87 -27.41 -9.49
CA ALA A 118 -12.82 -26.68 -10.21
C ALA A 118 -12.77 -27.06 -11.71
N THR A 119 -12.96 -28.32 -12.06
CA THR A 119 -13.02 -28.75 -13.47
C THR A 119 -14.23 -28.18 -14.21
N LEU A 120 -15.40 -28.14 -13.58
CA LEU A 120 -16.61 -27.53 -14.14
C LEU A 120 -16.43 -26.02 -14.35
N ILE A 121 -15.81 -25.33 -13.40
CA ILE A 121 -15.52 -23.91 -13.51
C ILE A 121 -14.56 -23.63 -14.69
N GLU A 122 -13.55 -24.49 -14.90
CA GLU A 122 -12.65 -24.38 -16.06
C GLU A 122 -13.38 -24.61 -17.39
N GLU A 123 -14.36 -25.51 -17.44
CA GLU A 123 -15.19 -25.71 -18.64
C GLU A 123 -16.10 -24.52 -18.95
N MET A 124 -16.54 -23.78 -17.93
CA MET A 124 -17.34 -22.55 -18.07
C MET A 124 -16.51 -21.34 -18.55
N LYS A 125 -15.18 -21.41 -18.49
CA LYS A 125 -14.29 -20.35 -18.99
C LYS A 125 -14.21 -20.41 -20.51
N SER A 126 -14.25 -19.25 -21.17
CA SER A 126 -14.15 -19.18 -22.64
C SER A 126 -12.79 -19.70 -23.12
N LYS A 127 -12.74 -20.42 -24.24
CA LYS A 127 -11.47 -20.92 -24.82
C LYS A 127 -10.56 -19.79 -25.36
N GLU A 128 -11.13 -18.65 -25.72
CA GLU A 128 -10.41 -17.45 -26.15
C GLU A 128 -10.07 -16.56 -24.94
N ALA A 129 -9.13 -17.04 -24.13
CA ALA A 129 -8.65 -16.34 -22.94
C ALA A 129 -7.77 -15.14 -23.32
N PRO A 130 -8.03 -13.92 -22.83
CA PRO A 130 -7.12 -12.81 -23.06
C PRO A 130 -5.77 -13.08 -22.40
N ASN A 131 -4.70 -12.76 -23.14
CA ASN A 131 -3.31 -12.96 -22.76
C ASN A 131 -2.68 -11.63 -22.30
N VAL A 132 -1.40 -11.68 -21.90
CA VAL A 132 -0.67 -10.48 -21.44
C VAL A 132 -0.59 -9.39 -22.51
N GLU A 133 -0.68 -9.72 -23.80
CA GLU A 133 -0.60 -8.74 -24.89
C GLU A 133 -1.93 -8.04 -25.15
N THR A 134 -3.04 -8.70 -24.83
CA THR A 134 -4.41 -8.20 -25.09
C THR A 134 -5.07 -7.58 -23.86
N SER A 135 -4.74 -8.06 -22.65
CA SER A 135 -5.33 -7.55 -21.41
C SER A 135 -4.49 -6.46 -20.74
N LYS A 136 -5.06 -5.26 -20.62
CA LYS A 136 -4.46 -4.12 -19.90
C LYS A 136 -4.15 -4.46 -18.43
N VAL A 137 -4.95 -5.31 -17.79
CA VAL A 137 -4.77 -5.69 -16.38
C VAL A 137 -3.52 -6.55 -16.21
N LEU A 138 -3.34 -7.55 -17.09
CA LEU A 138 -2.17 -8.43 -17.06
C LEU A 138 -0.88 -7.65 -17.36
N GLN A 139 -0.93 -6.71 -18.33
CA GLN A 139 0.19 -5.80 -18.59
C GLN A 139 0.53 -4.98 -17.36
N PHE A 140 -0.48 -4.38 -16.71
CA PHE A 140 -0.27 -3.57 -15.52
C PHE A 140 0.41 -4.37 -14.40
N LEU A 141 -0.06 -5.58 -14.11
CA LEU A 141 0.54 -6.45 -13.08
C LEU A 141 1.99 -6.84 -13.42
N LYS A 142 2.26 -7.19 -14.68
CA LYS A 142 3.62 -7.50 -15.15
C LYS A 142 4.56 -6.31 -14.99
N ASN A 143 4.14 -5.13 -15.44
CA ASN A 143 4.95 -3.92 -15.36
C ASN A 143 5.14 -3.45 -13.92
N PHE A 144 4.15 -3.67 -13.06
CA PHE A 144 4.27 -3.42 -11.63
C PHE A 144 5.32 -4.34 -10.99
N GLN A 145 5.32 -5.63 -11.32
CA GLN A 145 6.35 -6.56 -10.85
C GLN A 145 7.75 -6.17 -11.34
N GLN A 146 7.86 -5.72 -12.60
CA GLN A 146 9.11 -5.19 -13.14
C GLN A 146 9.59 -3.96 -12.36
N LEU A 147 8.70 -2.98 -12.11
CA LEU A 147 9.00 -1.80 -11.30
C LEU A 147 9.48 -2.17 -9.89
N GLN A 148 8.83 -3.15 -9.25
CA GLN A 148 9.20 -3.63 -7.92
C GLN A 148 10.56 -4.35 -7.86
N ALA A 149 11.07 -4.82 -9.00
CA ALA A 149 12.35 -5.52 -9.11
C ALA A 149 13.53 -4.58 -9.43
N LEU A 150 13.26 -3.30 -9.75
CA LEU A 150 14.29 -2.33 -10.09
C LEU A 150 15.20 -1.98 -8.90
N THR A 151 16.43 -1.59 -9.22
CA THR A 151 17.46 -1.21 -8.25
C THR A 151 17.70 0.30 -8.24
N VAL A 152 18.51 0.80 -7.30
CA VAL A 152 18.79 2.23 -7.13
C VAL A 152 19.32 2.91 -8.41
N ASN A 153 20.00 2.14 -9.27
CA ASN A 153 20.62 2.66 -10.49
C ASN A 153 19.63 2.76 -11.68
N ASP A 154 18.42 2.21 -11.55
CA ASP A 154 17.44 2.15 -12.64
C ASP A 154 16.43 3.32 -12.59
N GLY A 155 16.87 4.50 -12.12
CA GLY A 155 16.00 5.67 -11.92
C GLY A 155 15.27 6.13 -13.19
N GLU A 156 15.99 6.18 -14.32
CA GLU A 156 15.43 6.58 -15.63
C GLU A 156 14.40 5.57 -16.14
N LYS A 157 14.73 4.27 -16.09
CA LYS A 157 13.80 3.20 -16.47
C LYS A 157 12.54 3.21 -15.60
N ALA A 158 12.69 3.49 -14.30
CA ALA A 158 11.57 3.62 -13.39
C ALA A 158 10.68 4.83 -13.77
N ALA A 159 11.29 5.97 -14.11
CA ALA A 159 10.58 7.15 -14.59
C ALA A 159 9.79 6.88 -15.89
N GLU A 160 10.36 6.14 -16.84
CA GLU A 160 9.65 5.71 -18.05
C GLU A 160 8.43 4.84 -17.73
N LEU A 161 8.58 3.86 -16.84
CA LEU A 161 7.47 3.00 -16.40
C LEU A 161 6.36 3.79 -15.72
N ILE A 162 6.73 4.80 -14.91
CA ILE A 162 5.77 5.70 -14.25
C ILE A 162 4.93 6.42 -15.30
N ASN A 163 5.57 7.04 -16.28
CA ASN A 163 4.88 7.82 -17.31
C ASN A 163 4.05 6.94 -18.25
N LYS A 164 4.50 5.71 -18.53
CA LYS A 164 3.82 4.79 -19.45
C LYS A 164 2.60 4.09 -18.85
N HIS A 165 2.63 3.79 -17.55
CA HIS A 165 1.62 2.95 -16.88
C HIS A 165 0.88 3.66 -15.75
N ASP A 166 1.04 4.98 -15.63
CA ASP A 166 0.41 5.82 -14.60
C ASP A 166 0.67 5.27 -13.19
N PHE A 167 1.89 4.81 -12.91
CA PHE A 167 2.25 4.42 -11.56
C PHE A 167 2.31 5.65 -10.65
N VAL A 168 1.68 5.51 -9.48
CA VAL A 168 1.66 6.54 -8.44
C VAL A 168 2.69 6.28 -7.35
N TYR A 169 2.88 7.25 -6.46
CA TYR A 169 3.85 7.24 -5.37
C TYR A 169 3.91 5.91 -4.59
N GLU A 170 2.76 5.35 -4.22
CA GLU A 170 2.65 4.14 -3.42
C GLU A 170 3.14 2.88 -4.14
N HIS A 171 3.20 2.90 -5.47
CA HIS A 171 3.77 1.81 -6.26
C HIS A 171 5.29 1.84 -6.30
N ILE A 172 5.92 2.96 -5.93
CA ILE A 172 7.36 3.14 -6.09
C ILE A 172 8.11 2.49 -4.93
N PRO A 173 9.09 1.61 -5.20
CA PRO A 173 9.98 1.10 -4.17
C PRO A 173 10.67 2.23 -3.39
N LYS A 174 10.67 2.15 -2.05
CA LYS A 174 11.26 3.19 -1.17
C LYS A 174 12.71 3.54 -1.55
N ILE A 175 13.52 2.56 -1.98
CA ILE A 175 14.90 2.75 -2.42
C ILE A 175 15.04 3.70 -3.62
N LEU A 176 14.03 3.75 -4.48
CA LEU A 176 14.00 4.57 -5.68
C LEU A 176 13.56 6.02 -5.39
N LEU A 177 12.86 6.27 -4.27
CA LEU A 177 12.41 7.61 -3.86
C LEU A 177 13.54 8.57 -3.46
N ASN A 178 14.80 8.16 -3.60
CA ASN A 178 15.97 9.04 -3.49
C ASN A 178 16.37 9.66 -4.84
N SER A 179 15.80 9.21 -5.96
CA SER A 179 16.08 9.74 -7.30
C SER A 179 15.24 10.98 -7.60
N LYS A 180 15.89 12.06 -8.02
CA LYS A 180 15.25 13.30 -8.49
C LYS A 180 14.35 13.05 -9.70
N ASP A 181 14.75 12.18 -10.63
CA ASP A 181 14.01 11.92 -11.88
C ASP A 181 12.67 11.20 -11.67
N ILE A 182 12.60 10.41 -10.62
CA ILE A 182 11.35 9.76 -10.22
C ILE A 182 10.37 10.80 -9.68
N TRP A 183 10.84 11.71 -8.82
CA TRP A 183 9.99 12.79 -8.31
C TRP A 183 9.52 13.73 -9.43
N LYS A 184 10.37 14.02 -10.43
CA LYS A 184 9.95 14.77 -11.64
C LYS A 184 8.77 14.10 -12.33
N SER A 185 8.86 12.78 -12.55
CA SER A 185 7.83 12.01 -13.24
C SER A 185 6.53 11.92 -12.44
N LEU A 186 6.63 11.77 -11.12
CA LEU A 186 5.46 11.71 -10.25
C LEU A 186 4.75 13.06 -10.11
N LEU A 187 5.49 14.17 -9.97
CA LEU A 187 4.95 15.47 -9.57
C LEU A 187 3.84 15.98 -10.51
N VAL A 188 3.97 15.72 -11.81
CA VAL A 188 3.01 16.15 -12.84
C VAL A 188 1.58 15.72 -12.50
N ARG A 189 1.42 14.44 -12.13
CA ARG A 189 0.10 13.81 -11.88
C ARG A 189 -0.18 13.57 -10.39
N MET A 190 0.73 13.99 -9.50
CA MET A 190 0.59 13.78 -8.07
C MET A 190 -0.58 14.62 -7.51
N PRO A 191 -1.47 14.01 -6.69
CA PRO A 191 -2.49 14.74 -5.95
C PRO A 191 -1.88 15.75 -4.98
N LEU A 192 -2.52 16.90 -4.80
CA LEU A 192 -1.96 17.99 -3.99
C LEU A 192 -1.68 17.57 -2.53
N LYS A 193 -2.56 16.78 -1.92
CA LYS A 193 -2.33 16.23 -0.56
C LYS A 193 -1.01 15.46 -0.47
N MET A 194 -0.72 14.62 -1.45
CA MET A 194 0.55 13.87 -1.52
C MET A 194 1.74 14.79 -1.77
N VAL A 195 1.58 15.83 -2.59
CA VAL A 195 2.64 16.84 -2.81
C VAL A 195 2.99 17.53 -1.49
N MET A 196 1.97 17.98 -0.74
CA MET A 196 2.12 18.66 0.55
C MET A 196 2.87 17.81 1.57
N GLU A 197 2.49 16.53 1.73
CA GLU A 197 3.14 15.58 2.63
C GLU A 197 4.62 15.30 2.26
N ASN A 198 5.01 15.52 1.00
CA ASN A 198 6.33 15.17 0.48
C ASN A 198 7.21 16.36 0.07
N LEU A 199 6.80 17.61 0.36
CA LEU A 199 7.57 18.81 -0.01
C LEU A 199 9.03 18.75 0.50
N GLY A 200 9.22 18.40 1.78
CA GLY A 200 10.54 18.28 2.37
C GLY A 200 11.41 17.24 1.65
N LYS A 201 10.84 16.08 1.31
CA LYS A 201 11.55 15.03 0.58
C LYS A 201 11.96 15.47 -0.83
N MET A 202 11.07 16.16 -1.55
CA MET A 202 11.36 16.73 -2.87
C MET A 202 12.43 17.83 -2.82
N THR A 203 12.50 18.61 -1.73
CA THR A 203 13.59 19.56 -1.50
C THR A 203 14.92 18.85 -1.18
N ILE A 204 14.90 17.75 -0.41
CA ILE A 204 16.12 16.97 -0.08
C ILE A 204 16.77 16.37 -1.34
N VAL A 205 15.97 15.89 -2.30
CA VAL A 205 16.48 15.37 -3.58
C VAL A 205 16.82 16.48 -4.59
N ASP A 206 16.87 17.75 -4.14
CA ASP A 206 17.18 18.94 -4.95
C ASP A 206 16.22 19.09 -6.15
N LEU A 207 14.95 18.65 -6.04
CA LEU A 207 13.93 18.96 -7.04
C LEU A 207 13.36 20.37 -6.84
N LEU A 208 13.19 20.76 -5.58
CA LEU A 208 12.62 22.03 -5.14
C LEU A 208 13.66 22.85 -4.37
N GLY A 209 13.51 24.17 -4.39
CA GLY A 209 14.37 25.10 -3.64
C GLY A 209 14.47 26.46 -4.32
N SER A 210 15.57 27.18 -4.12
CA SER A 210 15.68 28.60 -4.53
C SER A 210 16.59 28.88 -5.73
N LYS A 211 17.12 27.84 -6.41
CA LYS A 211 17.98 27.98 -7.60
C LYS A 211 17.11 28.11 -8.84
N GLU A 212 17.67 28.68 -9.92
CA GLU A 212 16.95 28.90 -11.19
C GLU A 212 16.27 27.64 -11.74
N HIS A 213 16.95 26.50 -11.73
CA HIS A 213 16.41 25.24 -12.23
C HIS A 213 15.27 24.63 -11.37
N HIS A 214 15.01 25.18 -10.18
CA HIS A 214 13.85 24.81 -9.35
C HIS A 214 12.58 25.57 -9.72
N CYS A 215 12.70 26.73 -10.37
CA CYS A 215 11.60 27.66 -10.64
C CYS A 215 10.40 26.96 -11.29
N MET A 216 10.64 26.17 -12.34
CA MET A 216 9.59 25.43 -13.04
C MET A 216 8.83 24.46 -12.11
N TYR A 217 9.53 23.70 -11.27
CA TYR A 217 8.90 22.72 -10.37
C TYR A 217 8.22 23.39 -9.18
N ASN A 218 8.80 24.48 -8.64
CA ASN A 218 8.14 25.30 -7.64
C ASN A 218 6.82 25.84 -8.21
N GLN A 219 6.83 26.37 -9.44
CA GLN A 219 5.63 26.94 -10.08
C GLN A 219 4.51 25.91 -10.22
N ILE A 220 4.81 24.67 -10.62
CA ILE A 220 3.80 23.59 -10.69
C ILE A 220 3.10 23.39 -9.33
N ILE A 221 3.85 23.47 -8.23
CA ILE A 221 3.31 23.31 -6.88
C ILE A 221 2.50 24.54 -6.47
N VAL A 222 3.03 25.74 -6.75
CA VAL A 222 2.34 27.01 -6.50
C VAL A 222 1.00 27.05 -7.23
N ASP A 223 0.97 26.68 -8.51
CA ASP A 223 -0.25 26.64 -9.32
C ASP A 223 -1.29 25.69 -8.71
N LYS A 224 -0.87 24.49 -8.29
CA LYS A 224 -1.77 23.54 -7.61
C LYS A 224 -2.29 24.09 -6.28
N LEU A 225 -1.45 24.75 -5.48
CA LEU A 225 -1.83 25.33 -4.19
C LEU A 225 -2.81 26.50 -4.33
N MET A 226 -2.72 27.25 -5.43
CA MET A 226 -3.61 28.38 -5.72
C MET A 226 -4.89 27.97 -6.45
N ASP A 227 -5.00 26.72 -6.91
CA ASP A 227 -6.19 26.22 -7.60
C ASP A 227 -7.28 25.79 -6.60
N GLU A 228 -8.29 26.65 -6.46
CA GLU A 228 -9.45 26.42 -5.60
C GLU A 228 -10.21 25.13 -5.95
N LYS A 229 -10.28 24.74 -7.23
CA LYS A 229 -10.99 23.52 -7.64
C LYS A 229 -10.28 22.29 -7.09
N ILE A 230 -8.95 22.27 -7.17
CA ILE A 230 -8.14 21.18 -6.62
C ILE A 230 -8.31 21.09 -5.10
N LEU A 231 -8.29 22.23 -4.39
CA LEU A 231 -8.48 22.26 -2.94
C LEU A 231 -9.83 21.66 -2.52
N LYS A 232 -10.91 22.02 -3.24
CA LYS A 232 -12.27 21.52 -2.99
C LYS A 232 -12.42 20.04 -3.32
N GLU A 233 -12.01 19.62 -4.52
CA GLU A 233 -12.13 18.22 -4.98
C GLU A 233 -11.35 17.25 -4.07
N MET A 234 -10.16 17.66 -3.63
CA MET A 234 -9.31 16.84 -2.76
C MET A 234 -9.65 16.99 -1.26
N HIS A 235 -10.71 17.75 -0.93
CA HIS A 235 -11.18 17.99 0.43
C HIS A 235 -10.09 18.49 1.38
N ILE A 236 -9.14 19.28 0.86
CA ILE A 236 -8.01 19.80 1.65
C ILE A 236 -8.54 20.84 2.63
N GLN A 237 -8.36 20.58 3.92
CA GLN A 237 -8.82 21.48 4.97
C GLN A 237 -7.76 22.56 5.24
N PRO A 238 -8.15 23.76 5.71
CA PRO A 238 -7.18 24.81 6.04
C PRO A 238 -6.13 24.36 7.05
N ILE A 239 -6.49 23.47 7.98
CA ILE A 239 -5.56 22.91 8.97
C ILE A 239 -4.47 22.05 8.33
N ASP A 240 -4.77 21.32 7.25
CA ASP A 240 -3.77 20.52 6.53
C ASP A 240 -2.71 21.44 5.89
N ILE A 241 -3.17 22.57 5.32
CA ILE A 241 -2.30 23.58 4.72
C ILE A 241 -1.45 24.25 5.78
N LEU A 242 -2.05 24.63 6.91
CA LEU A 242 -1.35 25.27 8.02
C LEU A 242 -0.26 24.36 8.61
N LEU A 243 -0.57 23.08 8.82
CA LEU A 243 0.41 22.11 9.30
C LEU A 243 1.56 21.92 8.29
N THR A 244 1.23 21.85 7.01
CA THR A 244 2.22 21.77 5.93
C THR A 244 3.09 23.02 5.87
N TYR A 245 2.49 24.21 6.00
CA TYR A 245 3.19 25.49 6.07
C TYR A 245 4.17 25.53 7.23
N ALA A 246 3.71 25.22 8.44
CA ALA A 246 4.55 25.23 9.64
C ALA A 246 5.71 24.24 9.54
N THR A 247 5.45 23.00 9.11
CA THR A 247 6.51 21.97 8.99
C THR A 247 7.49 22.27 7.85
N TYR A 248 7.00 22.65 6.67
CA TYR A 248 7.86 22.93 5.51
C TYR A 248 8.72 24.17 5.71
N SER A 249 8.19 25.25 6.32
CA SER A 249 8.91 26.51 6.55
C SER A 249 10.01 26.41 7.60
N ILE A 250 9.85 25.54 8.62
CA ILE A 250 10.91 25.27 9.60
C ILE A 250 12.11 24.57 8.95
N GLY A 251 11.88 23.77 7.90
CA GLY A 251 12.95 23.05 7.22
C GLY A 251 13.38 21.76 7.93
N ILE A 252 12.57 21.24 8.86
CA ILE A 252 12.88 20.06 9.66
C ILE A 252 11.68 19.10 9.65
N GLY A 253 11.96 17.81 9.52
CA GLY A 253 10.97 16.75 9.65
C GLY A 253 11.62 15.45 10.14
N TYR A 254 10.83 14.38 10.16
CA TYR A 254 11.26 13.08 10.66
C TYR A 254 10.93 11.98 9.65
N ASP A 255 11.90 11.08 9.44
CA ASP A 255 11.71 9.79 8.76
C ASP A 255 11.85 8.67 9.80
N GLU A 256 11.47 7.44 9.46
CA GLU A 256 11.46 6.24 10.34
C GLU A 256 12.78 5.98 11.10
N ARG A 257 13.88 6.63 10.69
CA ARG A 257 15.22 6.39 11.21
C ARG A 257 15.92 7.63 11.77
N ARG A 258 15.48 8.85 11.45
CA ARG A 258 16.19 10.09 11.83
C ARG A 258 15.42 11.37 11.48
N GLU A 259 15.84 12.46 12.11
CA GLU A 259 15.55 13.83 11.66
C GLU A 259 16.14 14.09 10.27
N ILE A 260 15.37 14.77 9.44
CA ILE A 260 15.74 15.22 8.11
C ILE A 260 15.61 16.73 8.03
N LYS A 261 16.59 17.38 7.40
CA LYS A 261 16.64 18.83 7.22
C LYS A 261 16.62 19.19 5.74
N TRP A 262 15.95 20.28 5.40
CA TRP A 262 15.92 20.84 4.06
C TRP A 262 15.93 22.38 4.12
N ASN A 263 16.26 23.01 3.00
CA ASN A 263 16.21 24.46 2.87
C ASN A 263 14.91 24.86 2.12
N PRO A 264 13.90 25.43 2.78
CA PRO A 264 12.59 25.66 2.18
C PRO A 264 12.63 26.62 0.99
N SER A 265 11.85 26.33 -0.05
CA SER A 265 11.62 27.29 -1.13
C SER A 265 10.71 28.42 -0.65
N LYS A 266 11.16 29.67 -0.81
CA LYS A 266 10.36 30.86 -0.46
C LYS A 266 9.07 30.95 -1.25
N ASP A 267 9.10 30.56 -2.53
CA ASP A 267 7.92 30.60 -3.40
C ASP A 267 6.82 29.68 -2.86
N ILE A 268 7.21 28.46 -2.48
CA ILE A 268 6.29 27.45 -1.94
C ILE A 268 5.80 27.86 -0.54
N VAL A 269 6.68 28.38 0.32
CA VAL A 269 6.29 28.88 1.66
C VAL A 269 5.25 29.99 1.53
N ASN A 270 5.49 30.98 0.66
CA ASN A 270 4.55 32.07 0.42
C ASN A 270 3.23 31.58 -0.19
N ALA A 271 3.28 30.58 -1.07
CA ALA A 271 2.09 29.97 -1.65
C ALA A 271 1.27 29.19 -0.62
N LEU A 272 1.91 28.43 0.28
CA LEU A 272 1.22 27.74 1.37
C LEU A 272 0.50 28.71 2.30
N GLU A 273 1.15 29.83 2.66
CA GLU A 273 0.53 30.88 3.48
C GLU A 273 -0.71 31.48 2.78
N LYS A 274 -0.59 31.85 1.50
CA LYS A 274 -1.72 32.37 0.71
C LYS A 274 -2.84 31.36 0.55
N ALA A 275 -2.50 30.09 0.32
CA ALA A 275 -3.45 29.00 0.18
C ALA A 275 -4.23 28.78 1.48
N PHE A 276 -3.56 28.89 2.64
CA PHE A 276 -4.20 28.82 3.95
C PHE A 276 -5.28 29.90 4.10
N TYR A 277 -4.94 31.18 3.90
CA TYR A 277 -5.92 32.26 4.02
C TYR A 277 -7.06 32.15 3.00
N SER A 278 -6.74 31.74 1.76
CA SER A 278 -7.76 31.52 0.72
C SER A 278 -8.71 30.39 1.10
N SER A 279 -8.18 29.30 1.68
CA SER A 279 -8.97 28.13 2.05
C SER A 279 -10.00 28.40 3.16
N ILE A 280 -9.73 29.34 4.07
CA ILE A 280 -10.66 29.74 5.14
C ILE A 280 -11.95 30.31 4.56
N GLN A 281 -11.88 31.04 3.44
CA GLN A 281 -13.04 31.68 2.82
C GLN A 281 -14.08 30.68 2.30
N TYR A 282 -13.68 29.41 2.12
CA TYR A 282 -14.55 28.36 1.63
C TYR A 282 -15.26 27.57 2.74
N ILE A 283 -14.90 27.80 4.00
CA ILE A 283 -15.62 27.20 5.12
C ILE A 283 -16.98 27.87 5.23
N VAL A 284 -18.04 27.07 5.23
CA VAL A 284 -19.40 27.57 5.45
C VAL A 284 -19.51 28.10 6.88
N PRO A 285 -19.75 29.40 7.09
CA PRO A 285 -19.92 29.95 8.43
C PRO A 285 -21.24 29.46 9.03
N THR A 286 -21.25 29.19 10.33
CA THR A 286 -22.50 28.80 11.02
C THR A 286 -23.41 30.00 11.34
N ASN A 287 -22.90 31.22 11.19
CA ASN A 287 -23.54 32.48 11.56
C ASN A 287 -24.04 32.57 13.01
N LYS A 288 -23.40 31.80 13.92
CA LYS A 288 -23.67 31.87 15.36
C LYS A 288 -22.79 32.92 16.05
N ARG A 289 -23.19 33.31 17.26
CA ARG A 289 -22.37 34.14 18.15
C ARG A 289 -21.34 33.25 18.84
N TYR A 290 -20.07 33.61 18.69
CA TYR A 290 -18.95 32.91 19.29
C TYR A 290 -18.29 33.80 20.35
N CYS A 291 -17.92 33.21 21.48
CA CYS A 291 -16.99 33.81 22.43
C CYS A 291 -15.73 32.93 22.42
N LEU A 292 -14.64 33.46 21.88
CA LEU A 292 -13.38 32.74 21.73
C LEU A 292 -12.45 33.11 22.88
N PHE A 293 -12.09 32.12 23.70
CA PHE A 293 -11.09 32.27 24.76
C PHE A 293 -9.80 31.57 24.33
N PHE A 294 -8.71 32.31 24.25
CA PHE A 294 -7.39 31.77 23.97
C PHE A 294 -6.63 31.66 25.28
N ASN A 295 -6.18 30.46 25.63
CA ASN A 295 -5.25 30.32 26.73
C ASN A 295 -3.86 30.76 26.26
N ILE A 296 -3.35 31.84 26.85
CA ILE A 296 -2.01 32.37 26.60
C ILE A 296 -1.05 32.08 27.77
N SER A 297 -1.43 31.23 28.72
CA SER A 297 -0.51 30.74 29.74
C SER A 297 0.59 29.90 29.07
N GLY A 298 1.86 30.12 29.42
CA GLY A 298 3.00 29.41 28.83
C GLY A 298 3.19 27.96 29.32
N ILE A 299 2.11 27.23 29.58
CA ILE A 299 2.07 25.87 30.13
C ILE A 299 1.44 24.94 29.11
#